data_AF-A0A849E2M2-F1
#
_entry.id   AF-A0A849E2M2-F1
#
_cell.length_a   1.000
_cell.length_b   1.000
_cell.length_c   1.000
_cell.angle_alpha   90.00
_cell.angle_beta   90.00
_cell.angle_gamma   90.00
#
_symmetry.space_group_name_H-M   'P 1'
#
loop_
_entity.id
_entity.type
_entity.pdbx_description
1 polymer ?
#
loop_
_entity_poly.entity_id
_entity_poly.type
_entity_poly.pdbx_seq_one_letter_code
_entity_poly.pdbx_strand_id
1 'polypeptide(L)'
;SKNDFRSALEDLALDTLQTKSFNVSLFASCLDLVNLSTEQLFKQYVGKNTLNFFRQDHGYQDGTYQKLWHGREDNEYLVDILDSTSSTIDDFPKVVYQKLKDSYSG
;
A
#
# COMPACT_ATOMS: atom_id res chain seq x y z
N SER A 1 -28.94 2.74 0.17
CA SER A 1 -28.91 1.89 1.38
C SER A 1 -27.45 1.64 1.70
N LYS A 2 -26.96 2.11 2.85
CA LYS A 2 -25.68 1.66 3.44
C LYS A 2 -25.90 0.19 3.82
N ASN A 3 -25.80 -0.75 2.87
CA ASN A 3 -25.59 -2.14 3.27
C ASN A 3 -24.21 -2.15 3.91
N ASP A 4 -24.23 -2.36 5.23
CA ASP A 4 -23.36 -1.67 6.17
C ASP A 4 -21.92 -2.17 6.06
N PHE A 5 -20.97 -1.31 5.67
CA PHE A 5 -19.54 -1.62 5.73
C PHE A 5 -19.15 -2.19 7.09
N ARG A 6 -19.82 -1.71 8.16
CA ARG A 6 -19.65 -2.25 9.50
C ARG A 6 -19.96 -3.75 9.56
N SER A 7 -21.05 -4.22 8.96
CA SER A 7 -21.40 -5.64 8.93
C SER A 7 -20.40 -6.45 8.12
N ALA A 8 -19.96 -5.97 6.95
CA ALA A 8 -18.94 -6.66 6.17
C ALA A 8 -17.59 -6.74 6.91
N LEU A 9 -17.23 -5.70 7.65
CA LEU A 9 -16.04 -5.67 8.50
C LEU A 9 -16.18 -6.62 9.70
N GLU A 10 -17.36 -6.69 10.32
CA GLU A 10 -17.67 -7.63 11.40
C GLU A 10 -17.58 -9.09 10.90
N ASP A 11 -18.06 -9.38 9.68
CA ASP A 11 -17.95 -10.70 9.05
C ASP A 11 -16.50 -11.09 8.74
N LEU A 12 -15.71 -10.17 8.18
CA LEU A 12 -14.27 -10.39 7.94
C LEU A 12 -13.53 -10.65 9.25
N ALA A 13 -13.80 -9.86 10.30
CA ALA A 13 -13.17 -10.02 11.60
C ALA A 13 -13.53 -11.36 12.25
N LEU A 14 -14.81 -11.76 12.18
CA LEU A 14 -15.27 -13.04 12.70
C LEU A 14 -14.59 -14.22 12.00
N ASP A 15 -14.55 -14.22 10.66
CA ASP A 15 -13.89 -15.26 9.87
C ASP A 15 -12.40 -15.37 10.23
N THR A 16 -11.68 -14.25 10.26
CA THR A 16 -10.25 -14.25 10.61
C THR A 16 -10.00 -14.79 12.02
N LEU A 17 -10.87 -14.50 12.99
CA LEU A 17 -10.73 -15.02 14.35
C LEU A 17 -10.97 -16.54 14.42
N GLN A 18 -11.92 -17.05 13.64
CA GLN A 18 -12.27 -18.47 13.57
C GLN A 18 -11.25 -19.30 12.80
N THR A 19 -10.82 -18.81 11.63
CA THR A 19 -9.94 -19.56 10.71
C THR A 19 -8.46 -19.30 10.97
N LYS A 20 -8.12 -18.25 11.72
CA LYS A 20 -6.74 -17.74 11.88
C LYS A 20 -6.09 -17.40 10.54
N SER A 21 -6.90 -17.03 9.54
CA SER A 21 -6.43 -16.72 8.18
C SER A 21 -7.13 -15.49 7.61
N PHE A 22 -6.60 -14.96 6.51
CA PHE A 22 -7.14 -13.79 5.84
C PHE A 22 -8.08 -14.19 4.70
N ASN A 23 -9.36 -13.81 4.80
CA ASN A 23 -10.37 -14.15 3.80
C ASN A 23 -10.47 -13.06 2.72
N VAL A 24 -9.87 -13.34 1.56
CA VAL A 24 -9.78 -12.41 0.43
C VAL A 24 -11.15 -11.99 -0.11
N SER A 25 -12.15 -12.88 -0.09
CA SER A 25 -13.50 -12.59 -0.61
C SER A 25 -14.27 -11.62 0.30
N LEU A 26 -14.17 -11.80 1.62
CA LEU A 26 -14.78 -10.88 2.60
C LEU A 26 -14.08 -9.52 2.58
N PHE A 27 -12.77 -9.51 2.39
CA PHE A 27 -12.02 -8.29 2.21
C PHE A 27 -12.45 -7.53 0.93
N ALA A 28 -12.57 -8.22 -0.20
CA ALA A 28 -13.07 -7.62 -1.44
C ALA A 28 -14.48 -7.02 -1.26
N SER A 29 -15.35 -7.72 -0.53
CA SER A 29 -16.69 -7.23 -0.18
C SER A 29 -16.64 -5.94 0.65
N CYS A 30 -15.68 -5.82 1.58
CA CYS A 30 -15.46 -4.58 2.33
C CYS A 30 -15.04 -3.41 1.41
N LEU A 31 -14.21 -3.68 0.39
CA LEU A 31 -13.72 -2.67 -0.55
C LEU A 31 -14.83 -2.12 -1.45
N ASP A 32 -15.65 -3.02 -1.99
CA ASP A 32 -16.80 -2.66 -2.82
C ASP A 32 -17.75 -1.71 -2.07
N LEU A 33 -17.90 -1.87 -0.75
CA LEU A 33 -18.81 -1.08 0.08
C LEU A 33 -18.29 0.33 0.44
N VAL A 34 -16.98 0.56 0.39
CA VAL A 34 -16.39 1.90 0.65
C VAL A 34 -16.09 2.68 -0.63
N ASN A 35 -16.52 2.17 -1.80
CA ASN A 35 -16.17 2.74 -3.11
C ASN A 35 -14.67 2.96 -3.30
N LEU A 36 -13.81 2.24 -2.57
CA LEU A 36 -12.40 2.15 -2.95
C LEU A 36 -12.34 1.11 -4.07
N SER A 37 -11.89 1.55 -5.24
CA SER A 37 -11.56 0.57 -6.28
C SER A 37 -10.49 -0.38 -5.72
N THR A 38 -10.68 -1.69 -5.91
CA THR A 38 -9.66 -2.71 -5.59
C THR A 38 -8.30 -2.34 -6.16
N GLU A 39 -8.29 -1.63 -7.28
CA GLU A 39 -7.10 -1.04 -7.90
C GLU A 39 -6.42 0.02 -7.01
N GLN A 40 -7.15 0.98 -6.43
CA GLN A 40 -6.58 1.99 -5.53
C GLN A 40 -5.98 1.36 -4.28
N LEU A 41 -6.68 0.40 -3.67
CA LEU A 41 -6.16 -0.30 -2.51
C LEU A 41 -4.92 -1.13 -2.88
N PHE A 42 -4.96 -1.84 -4.00
CA PHE A 42 -3.81 -2.57 -4.52
C PHE A 42 -2.61 -1.63 -4.70
N LYS A 43 -2.78 -0.49 -5.34
CA LYS A 43 -1.73 0.51 -5.55
C LYS A 43 -1.17 1.04 -4.24
N GLN A 44 -2.01 1.35 -3.26
CA GLN A 44 -1.58 1.81 -1.93
C GLN A 44 -0.80 0.73 -1.18
N TYR A 45 -1.31 -0.50 -1.16
CA TYR A 45 -0.66 -1.62 -0.48
C TYR A 45 0.68 -1.96 -1.12
N VAL A 46 0.69 -2.15 -2.44
CA VAL A 46 1.90 -2.46 -3.20
C VAL A 46 2.90 -1.32 -3.09
N GLY A 47 2.46 -0.07 -3.25
CA GLY A 47 3.32 1.10 -3.07
C GLY A 47 3.98 1.13 -1.70
N LYS A 48 3.21 0.88 -0.63
CA LYS A 48 3.76 0.84 0.73
C LYS A 48 4.73 -0.31 0.93
N ASN A 49 4.42 -1.47 0.38
CA ASN A 49 5.29 -2.64 0.44
C ASN A 49 6.59 -2.41 -0.33
N THR A 50 6.53 -1.79 -1.51
CA THR A 50 7.70 -1.36 -2.29
C THR A 50 8.56 -0.34 -1.53
N LEU A 51 7.96 0.64 -0.85
CA LEU A 51 8.73 1.57 0.00
C LEU A 51 9.39 0.84 1.17
N ASN A 52 8.72 -0.13 1.79
CA ASN A 52 9.33 -0.94 2.84
C ASN A 52 10.52 -1.75 2.33
N PHE A 53 10.44 -2.35 1.14
CA PHE A 53 11.59 -3.00 0.51
C PHE A 53 12.71 -2.01 0.20
N PHE A 54 12.37 -0.85 -0.36
CA PHE A 54 13.34 0.21 -0.62
C PHE A 54 14.10 0.61 0.65
N ARG A 55 13.41 0.79 1.78
CA ARG A 55 14.04 1.05 3.09
C ARG A 55 15.06 -0.03 3.46
N GLN A 56 14.69 -1.31 3.33
CA GLN A 56 15.58 -2.42 3.66
C GLN A 56 16.84 -2.42 2.79
N ASP A 57 16.70 -2.23 1.47
CA ASP A 57 17.82 -2.17 0.53
C ASP A 57 18.78 -1.01 0.80
N HIS A 58 18.30 0.04 1.49
CA HIS A 58 19.06 1.25 1.81
C HIS A 58 19.40 1.35 3.30
N GLY A 59 19.48 0.20 3.99
CA GLY A 59 20.10 0.10 5.31
C GLY A 59 19.18 0.45 6.48
N TYR A 60 17.86 0.22 6.35
CA TYR A 60 16.91 0.44 7.45
C TYR A 60 17.18 -0.45 8.66
N GLN A 61 17.55 -1.72 8.45
CA GLN A 61 17.96 -2.61 9.54
C GLN A 61 19.26 -2.18 10.20
N ASP A 62 20.17 -1.58 9.44
CA ASP A 62 21.46 -1.10 9.91
C ASP A 62 21.38 0.31 10.52
N GLY A 63 20.21 0.95 10.48
CA GLY A 63 19.95 2.30 10.98
C GLY A 63 20.56 3.42 10.12
N THR A 64 21.07 3.10 8.92
CA THR A 64 21.71 4.08 8.02
C THR A 64 20.72 4.75 7.07
N TYR A 65 19.53 4.18 6.90
CA TYR A 65 18.48 4.75 6.07
C TYR A 65 17.97 6.10 6.59
N GLN A 66 17.94 7.10 5.71
CA GLN A 66 17.37 8.42 6.00
C GLN A 66 15.92 8.47 5.53
N LYS A 67 14.98 8.58 6.47
CA LYS A 67 13.54 8.68 6.16
C LYS A 67 13.14 10.08 5.65
N LEU A 68 13.93 11.10 5.98
CA LEU A 68 13.72 12.47 5.50
C LEU A 68 14.54 12.70 4.23
N TRP A 69 13.87 12.93 3.11
CA TRP A 69 14.47 13.26 1.83
C TRP A 69 14.16 14.73 1.52
N HIS A 70 15.19 15.57 1.41
CA HIS A 70 15.05 17.01 1.18
C HIS A 70 14.05 17.72 2.13
N GLY A 71 13.99 17.27 3.39
CA GLY A 71 13.11 17.87 4.40
C GLY A 71 11.65 17.38 4.38
N ARG A 72 11.32 16.39 3.54
CA ARG A 72 10.02 15.71 3.50
C ARG A 72 10.16 14.24 3.86
N GLU A 73 9.14 13.60 4.42
CA GLU A 73 9.18 12.16 4.69
C GLU A 73 9.08 11.34 3.39
N ASP A 74 9.79 10.22 3.33
CA ASP A 74 9.69 9.21 2.26
C ASP A 74 8.25 8.80 1.88
N ASN A 75 7.33 8.74 2.85
CA ASN A 75 5.91 8.44 2.60
C ASN A 75 5.21 9.55 1.82
N GLU A 76 5.64 10.81 1.95
CA GLU A 76 5.06 11.91 1.17
C GLU A 76 5.47 11.80 -0.30
N TYR A 77 6.72 11.41 -0.57
CA TYR A 77 7.15 11.08 -1.94
C TYR A 77 6.38 9.89 -2.49
N LEU A 78 6.13 8.86 -1.66
CA LEU A 78 5.32 7.73 -2.09
C LEU A 78 3.91 8.17 -2.50
N VAL A 79 3.26 9.07 -1.75
CA VAL A 79 1.94 9.61 -2.13
C VAL A 79 2.00 10.30 -3.49
N ASP A 80 2.96 11.21 -3.69
CA ASP A 80 3.14 11.92 -4.97
C ASP A 80 3.42 10.95 -6.14
N ILE A 81 4.19 9.89 -5.87
CA ILE A 81 4.50 8.83 -6.85
C ILE A 81 3.24 8.05 -7.20
N LEU A 82 2.43 7.65 -6.22
CA LEU A 82 1.21 6.87 -6.46
C LEU A 82 0.17 7.67 -7.25
N ASP A 83 0.02 8.97 -6.94
CA ASP A 83 -0.90 9.86 -7.64
C ASP A 83 -0.46 10.15 -9.08
N SER A 84 0.85 10.15 -9.35
CA SER A 84 1.42 10.40 -10.68
C SER A 84 1.69 9.15 -11.52
N THR A 85 1.40 7.95 -11.03
CA THR A 85 1.74 6.69 -11.72
C THR A 85 0.53 6.04 -12.38
N SER A 86 0.48 6.13 -13.72
CA SER A 86 -0.44 5.39 -14.57
C SER A 86 0.27 4.18 -15.20
N SER A 87 0.52 3.14 -14.40
CA SER A 87 1.09 1.87 -14.87
C SER A 87 0.12 0.72 -14.64
N THR A 88 0.26 -0.34 -15.45
CA THR A 88 -0.45 -1.59 -15.24
C THR A 88 -0.04 -2.21 -13.90
N ILE A 89 -0.91 -3.05 -13.35
CA ILE A 89 -0.69 -3.74 -12.06
C ILE A 89 0.63 -4.51 -12.03
N ASP A 90 1.00 -5.17 -13.13
CA ASP A 90 2.20 -6.03 -13.21
C ASP A 90 3.51 -5.24 -13.14
N ASP A 91 3.56 -4.06 -13.76
CA ASP A 91 4.75 -3.20 -13.78
C ASP A 91 4.78 -2.19 -12.62
N PHE A 92 3.66 -2.02 -11.92
CA PHE A 92 3.48 -1.03 -10.86
C PHE A 92 4.58 -1.06 -9.79
N PRO A 93 4.95 -2.22 -9.18
CA PRO A 93 5.98 -2.25 -8.15
C PRO A 93 7.35 -1.77 -8.66
N LYS A 94 7.72 -2.15 -9.90
CA LYS A 94 9.00 -1.79 -10.51
C LYS A 94 9.07 -0.30 -10.80
N VAL A 95 7.98 0.26 -11.34
CA VAL A 95 7.89 1.70 -11.63
C VAL A 95 7.95 2.53 -10.35
N VAL A 96 7.21 2.13 -9.30
CA VAL A 96 7.25 2.79 -7.99
C VAL A 96 8.67 2.72 -7.40
N TYR A 97 9.32 1.56 -7.44
CA TYR A 97 10.69 1.41 -6.91
C TYR A 97 11.67 2.33 -7.65
N GLN A 98 11.60 2.40 -8.97
CA GLN A 98 12.46 3.28 -9.77
C GLN A 98 12.23 4.76 -9.39
N LYS A 99 10.98 5.20 -9.29
CA LYS A 99 10.65 6.58 -8.89
C LYS A 99 11.11 6.92 -7.46
N LEU A 100 11.03 5.96 -6.54
CA LEU A 100 11.58 6.11 -5.19
C LEU A 100 13.10 6.31 -5.23
N LYS A 101 13.80 5.52 -6.05
CA LYS A 101 15.24 5.66 -6.26
C LYS A 101 15.60 7.03 -6.82
N ASP A 102 14.86 7.50 -7.82
CA ASP A 102 15.09 8.82 -8.43
C ASP A 102 14.87 9.95 -7.40
N SER A 103 13.89 9.79 -6.51
CA SER A 103 13.59 10.76 -5.43
C SER A 103 14.60 10.73 -4.29
N TYR A 104 15.20 9.56 -4.01
CA TYR A 104 16.21 9.39 -2.96
C TYR A 104 17.61 9.87 -3.37
N SER A 105 17.90 9.82 -4.68
CA SER A 105 19.19 10.19 -5.27
C SER A 105 19.35 11.70 -5.50
N GLY A 106 18.29 12.48 -5.25
CA GLY A 106 18.25 13.93 -5.45
C GLY A 106 19.07 14.70 -4.45
#